data_AF-A0A510HL01-F1
#
_entry.id   AF-A0A510HL01-F1
#
_cell.length_a   1.000
_cell.length_b   1.000
_cell.length_c   1.000
_cell.angle_alpha   90.00
_cell.angle_beta   90.00
_cell.angle_gamma   90.00
#
_symmetry.space_group_name_H-M   'P 1'
#
loop_
_entity.id
_entity.type
_entity.pdbx_description
1 polymer ?
#
loop_
_entity_poly.entity_id
_entity_poly.type
_entity_poly.pdbx_seq_one_letter_code
_entity_poly.pdbx_strand_id
1 'polypeptide(L)' 'MSAALALGLLLLLAGFGGVGYGLYALLHGGRGQSGGIGPLPERGVHVIAGLRMLVVGAVCLVAGGYLLWSYFGG' A
#
# COMPACT_ATOMS: atom_id res chain seq x y z
N MET A 1 -18.20 15.55 10.70
CA MET A 1 -17.75 14.79 9.51
C MET A 1 -18.58 13.52 9.46
N SER A 2 -19.11 13.11 8.31
CA SER A 2 -19.77 11.80 8.22
C SER A 2 -18.73 10.69 8.41
N ALA A 3 -19.11 9.59 9.06
CA ALA A 3 -18.22 8.47 9.27
C ALA A 3 -17.70 7.88 7.94
N ALA A 4 -18.56 7.83 6.93
CA ALA A 4 -18.20 7.37 5.59
C ALA A 4 -17.13 8.25 4.92
N LEU A 5 -17.26 9.58 5.02
CA LEU A 5 -16.28 10.52 4.45
C LEU A 5 -14.94 10.42 5.20
N ALA A 6 -14.96 10.34 6.53
CA ALA A 6 -13.74 10.19 7.33
C ALA A 6 -13.01 8.87 7.00
N LEU A 7 -13.75 7.75 6.92
CA LEU A 7 -13.19 6.45 6.56
C LEU A 7 -12.65 6.46 5.12
N GLY A 8 -13.38 7.06 4.17
CA GLY A 8 -12.96 7.16 2.79
C GLY A 8 -11.64 7.94 2.62
N LEU A 9 -11.51 9.08 3.32
CA LEU A 9 -10.26 9.85 3.32
C LEU A 9 -9.09 9.10 3.97
N LEU A 10 -9.34 8.43 5.10
CA LEU A 10 -8.32 7.59 5.75
C LEU A 10 -7.85 6.45 4.84
N LEU A 11 -8.76 5.79 4.15
CA LEU A 11 -8.44 4.73 3.19
C LEU A 11 -7.66 5.26 1.99
N LEU A 12 -7.99 6.44 1.46
CA LEU A 12 -7.18 7.06 0.41
C LEU A 12 -5.76 7.37 0.89
N LEU A 13 -5.62 8.00 2.05
CA LEU A 13 -4.29 8.31 2.63
C LEU A 13 -3.46 7.04 2.86
N ALA A 14 -4.06 6.02 3.48
CA ALA A 14 -3.42 4.72 3.68
C ALA A 14 -3.09 4.04 2.34
N GLY A 15 -3.97 4.17 1.35
CA GLY A 15 -3.80 3.63 0.00
C GLY A 15 -2.60 4.23 -0.72
N PHE A 16 -2.49 5.56 -0.75
CA PHE A 16 -1.33 6.25 -1.30
C PHE A 16 -0.04 5.89 -0.56
N GLY A 17 -0.08 5.82 0.77
CA GLY A 17 1.07 5.38 1.57
C GLY A 17 1.51 3.95 1.23
N GLY A 18 0.56 3.02 1.14
CA GLY A 18 0.82 1.61 0.82
C GLY A 18 1.36 1.41 -0.60
N VAL A 19 0.77 2.08 -1.60
CA VAL A 19 1.25 2.02 -2.99
C VAL A 19 2.63 2.67 -3.12
N GLY A 20 2.83 3.86 -2.54
CA GLY A 20 4.09 4.58 -2.59
C GLY A 20 5.23 3.79 -1.94
N TYR A 21 5.01 3.30 -0.72
CA TYR A 21 5.98 2.45 -0.04
C TYR A 21 6.20 1.12 -0.77
N GLY A 22 5.13 0.48 -1.25
CA GLY A 22 5.21 -0.77 -1.99
C GLY A 22 6.06 -0.65 -3.24
N LEU A 23 5.82 0.40 -4.04
CA LEU A 23 6.61 0.68 -5.24
C LEU A 23 8.06 1.02 -4.90
N TYR A 24 8.30 1.82 -3.85
CA TYR A 24 9.64 2.12 -3.36
C TYR A 24 10.40 0.84 -2.98
N ALA A 25 9.77 -0.04 -2.20
CA ALA A 25 10.36 -1.30 -1.76
C ALA A 25 10.63 -2.27 -2.92
N LEU A 26 9.75 -2.31 -3.94
CA LEU A 26 9.98 -3.11 -5.16
C LEU A 26 11.22 -2.64 -5.94
N LEU A 27 11.38 -1.32 -6.09
CA LEU A 27 12.42 -0.73 -6.94
C LEU A 27 13.78 -0.67 -6.22
N HIS A 28 13.78 -0.34 -4.93
CA HIS A 28 14.99 0.01 -4.17
C HIS A 28 15.28 -0.95 -3.01
N GLY A 29 14.32 -1.77 -2.60
CA GLY A 29 14.46 -2.62 -1.42
C GLY A 29 15.56 -3.68 -1.55
N GLY A 30 16.36 -3.82 -0.49
CA GLY A 30 17.42 -4.83 -0.39
C GLY A 30 18.56 -4.71 -1.41
N ARG A 31 18.68 -3.59 -2.15
CA ARG A 31 19.83 -3.37 -3.04
C ARG A 31 21.08 -3.09 -2.21
N GLY A 32 22.14 -3.88 -2.42
CA GLY A 32 23.42 -3.69 -1.75
C GLY A 32 23.44 -4.10 -0.27
N GLN A 33 22.38 -4.74 0.24
CA GLN A 33 22.36 -5.29 1.60
C GLN A 33 22.72 -6.77 1.59
N SER A 34 23.65 -7.14 2.46
CA SER A 34 24.06 -8.52 2.74
C SER A 34 23.16 -9.06 3.85
N GLY A 35 22.28 -10.02 3.54
CA GLY A 35 21.30 -10.55 4.48
C GLY A 35 20.23 -11.41 3.81
N GLY A 36 19.32 -11.95 4.62
CA GLY A 36 18.19 -12.73 4.15
C GLY A 36 17.55 -13.60 5.24
N ILE A 37 16.38 -14.15 4.92
CA ILE A 37 15.68 -15.12 5.76
C ILE A 37 15.74 -16.48 5.05
N GLY A 38 16.57 -17.38 5.57
CA GLY A 38 16.76 -18.72 5.00
C GLY A 38 17.31 -18.66 3.56
N PRO A 39 16.69 -19.36 2.59
CA PRO A 39 17.16 -19.36 1.20
C PRO A 39 16.81 -18.07 0.44
N LEU A 40 16.02 -17.15 1.01
CA LEU A 40 15.67 -15.89 0.34
C LEU A 40 16.71 -14.80 0.60
N PRO A 41 17.20 -14.11 -0.44
CA PRO A 41 18.03 -12.93 -0.28
C PRO A 41 17.22 -11.77 0.31
N GLU A 42 17.90 -10.82 0.96
CA GLU A 42 17.32 -9.59 1.52
C GLU A 42 16.41 -8.84 0.53
N ARG A 43 16.82 -8.80 -0.74
CA ARG A 43 16.04 -8.24 -1.84
C ARG A 43 14.70 -8.95 -2.04
N GLY A 44 14.66 -10.27 -1.91
CA GLY A 44 13.43 -11.06 -2.01
C GLY A 44 12.44 -10.71 -0.91
N VAL A 45 12.92 -10.55 0.32
CA VAL A 45 12.09 -10.13 1.47
C VAL A 45 11.46 -8.76 1.22
N HIS A 46 12.24 -7.79 0.74
CA HIS A 46 11.75 -6.45 0.43
C HIS A 46 10.75 -6.44 -0.73
N VAL A 47 10.95 -7.27 -1.76
CA VAL A 47 9.99 -7.40 -2.87
C VAL A 47 8.67 -7.96 -2.37
N ILE A 48 8.68 -8.99 -1.52
CA ILE A 48 7.45 -9.59 -0.96
C ILE A 48 6.74 -8.59 -0.05
N ALA A 49 7.49 -7.89 0.81
CA ALA A 49 6.94 -6.84 1.67
C ALA A 49 6.33 -5.70 0.85
N GLY A 50 7.03 -5.26 -0.20
CA GLY A 50 6.56 -4.21 -1.10
C GLY A 50 5.32 -4.64 -1.89
N LEU A 51 5.27 -5.88 -2.37
CA LEU A 51 4.12 -6.42 -3.09
C LEU A 51 2.88 -6.46 -2.18
N ARG A 52 3.05 -6.94 -0.93
CA ARG A 52 1.97 -6.96 0.06
C ARG A 52 1.43 -5.54 0.30
N MET A 53 2.32 -4.57 0.48
CA MET A 53 1.92 -3.18 0.70
C MET A 53 1.26 -2.56 -0.52
N LEU A 54 1.69 -2.92 -1.73
CA LEU A 54 1.08 -2.46 -2.97
C LEU A 54 -0.34 -3.02 -3.15
N VAL A 55 -0.55 -4.30 -2.87
CA VAL A 55 -1.89 -4.93 -2.91
C VAL A 55 -2.82 -4.28 -1.89
N VAL A 56 -2.39 -4.17 -0.63
CA VAL A 56 -3.21 -3.54 0.42
C VAL A 56 -3.50 -2.07 0.08
N GLY A 57 -2.49 -1.33 -0.40
CA GLY A 57 -2.64 0.05 -0.82
C GLY A 57 -3.67 0.22 -1.94
N ALA A 58 -3.63 -0.65 -2.97
CA ALA A 58 -4.59 -0.64 -4.05
C ALA A 58 -6.03 -0.91 -3.57
N VAL A 59 -6.22 -1.88 -2.67
CA VAL A 59 -7.54 -2.16 -2.07
C VAL A 59 -8.05 -0.94 -1.29
N CYS A 60 -7.19 -0.29 -0.50
CA CYS A 60 -7.54 0.92 0.22
C CYS A 60 -7.93 2.07 -0.71
N LEU A 61 -7.22 2.26 -1.84
CA LEU A 61 -7.57 3.27 -2.83
C LEU A 61 -8.95 3.01 -3.47
N VAL A 62 -9.23 1.76 -3.85
CA VAL A 62 -10.52 1.39 -4.44
C VAL A 62 -11.65 1.59 -3.43
N ALA A 63 -11.48 1.10 -2.20
CA ALA A 63 -12.49 1.22 -1.15
C ALA A 63 -12.72 2.69 -0.74
N GLY A 64 -11.66 3.47 -0.58
CA GLY A 64 -11.74 4.90 -0.25
C GLY A 64 -12.39 5.72 -1.37
N GLY A 65 -12.01 5.46 -2.62
CA GLY A 65 -12.61 6.07 -3.80
C GLY A 65 -14.09 5.73 -3.94
N TYR A 66 -14.47 4.48 -3.70
CA TYR A 66 -15.87 4.05 -3.70
C TYR A 66 -16.71 4.76 -2.63
N LEU A 67 -16.18 4.93 -1.42
CA LEU A 67 -16.87 5.64 -0.34
C LEU A 67 -17.04 7.13 -0.63
N LEU A 68 -16.01 7.78 -1.20
CA LEU A 68 -16.12 9.18 -1.63
C LEU A 68 -17.14 9.32 -2.76
N TRP A 69 -17.07 8.45 -3.75
CA TRP A 69 -18.03 8.44 -4.86
C TRP A 69 -19.46 8.28 -4.36
N SER A 70 -19.70 7.33 -3.45
CA SER A 70 -21.01 7.09 -2.87
C SER A 70 -21.49 8.25 -1.99
N TYR A 71 -20.57 8.97 -1.36
CA TYR A 71 -20.91 10.14 -0.52
C TYR A 71 -21.26 11.39 -1.34
N PHE A 72 -20.63 11.60 -2.49
CA PHE A 72 -20.84 12.78 -3.33
C PHE A 72 -21.81 12.56 -4.50
N GLY A 73 -21.91 11.34 -5.01
CA GLY A 73 -22.75 10.96 -6.14
C GLY A 73 -24.03 10.22 -5.77
N GLY A 74 -24.28 10.02 -4.46
CA GLY A 74 -25.53 9.51 -3.90
C GLY A 74 -26.52 10.63 -3.61
#